data_AF-A0A530BQQ5-F1
#
_entry.id   AF-A0A530BQQ5-F1
#
_cell.length_a   1.000
_cell.length_b   1.000
_cell.length_c   1.000
_cell.angle_alpha   90.00
_cell.angle_beta   90.00
_cell.angle_gamma   90.00
#
_symmetry.space_group_name_H-M   'P 1'
#
loop_
_entity.id
_entity.type
_entity.pdbx_description
1 polymer ?
#
loop_
_entity_poly.entity_id
_entity_poly.type
_entity_poly.pdbx_seq_one_letter_code
_entity_poly.pdbx_strand_id
1 'polypeptide(L)'
;MISQSTIDTLRKTEVGARNLFIDGVQTAAATGATLSVISPIDGRPFASIADGNAADVDRAVLAARKAFEKGSWSRAVPAFRKKVLTKLAELVERHADELAVLGVRDNGTEIGMAYKAEPVSAAGTIR
;
A
#
# COMPACT_ATOMS: atom_id res chain seq x y z
N MET A 1 -20.93 7.84 2.83
CA MET A 1 -20.71 7.57 1.39
C MET A 1 -19.78 8.67 0.91
N ILE A 2 -18.68 8.34 0.24
CA ILE A 2 -17.74 9.35 -0.27
C ILE A 2 -18.50 10.32 -1.17
N SER A 3 -18.31 11.63 -0.99
CA SER A 3 -18.94 12.62 -1.86
C SER A 3 -18.26 12.65 -3.23
N GLN A 4 -19.02 13.00 -4.28
CA GLN A 4 -18.46 13.16 -5.62
C GLN A 4 -17.32 14.20 -5.66
N SER A 5 -17.44 15.29 -4.88
CA SER A 5 -16.39 16.31 -4.78
C SER A 5 -15.07 15.78 -4.20
N THR A 6 -15.14 14.89 -3.22
CA THR A 6 -13.96 14.23 -2.64
C THR A 6 -13.32 13.29 -3.66
N ILE A 7 -14.13 12.48 -4.37
CA ILE A 7 -13.64 11.61 -5.46
C ILE A 7 -12.93 12.44 -6.52
N ASP A 8 -13.56 13.54 -6.96
CA ASP A 8 -13.01 14.41 -8.00
C ASP A 8 -11.68 15.06 -7.62
N THR A 9 -11.50 15.35 -6.33
CA THR A 9 -10.26 15.88 -5.78
C THR A 9 -9.19 14.79 -5.73
N LEU A 10 -9.49 13.67 -5.07
CA LEU A 10 -8.53 12.58 -4.85
C LEU A 10 -8.08 11.91 -6.16
N ARG A 11 -8.96 11.80 -7.16
CA ARG A 11 -8.59 11.18 -8.44
C ARG A 11 -7.58 12.01 -9.25
N LYS A 12 -7.47 13.31 -8.96
CA LYS A 12 -6.53 14.23 -9.58
C LYS A 12 -5.23 14.37 -8.78
N THR A 13 -5.15 13.83 -7.58
CA THR A 13 -3.94 13.85 -6.77
C THR A 13 -2.82 13.10 -7.49
N GLU A 14 -1.67 13.77 -7.65
CA GLU A 14 -0.46 13.16 -8.19
C GLU A 14 0.08 12.12 -7.20
N VAL A 15 0.29 10.90 -7.68
CA VAL A 15 0.84 9.82 -6.86
C VAL A 15 2.37 9.83 -6.91
N GLY A 16 2.98 10.29 -8.00
CA GLY A 16 4.42 10.34 -8.20
C GLY A 16 5.07 8.96 -8.37
N ALA A 17 6.40 8.96 -8.53
CA ALA A 17 7.19 7.73 -8.56
C ALA A 17 7.25 7.08 -7.17
N ARG A 18 7.04 5.77 -7.10
CA ARG A 18 7.08 4.98 -5.86
C ARG A 18 8.20 3.96 -5.92
N ASN A 19 8.99 3.94 -4.86
CA ASN A 19 10.13 3.05 -4.69
C ASN A 19 9.71 1.76 -3.96
N LEU A 20 10.59 0.77 -3.93
CA LEU A 20 10.45 -0.39 -3.06
C LEU A 20 10.57 0.06 -1.59
N PHE A 21 9.87 -0.62 -0.68
CA PHE A 21 10.03 -0.40 0.76
C PHE A 21 10.66 -1.64 1.41
N ILE A 22 11.96 -1.56 1.68
CA ILE A 22 12.77 -2.68 2.19
C ILE A 22 13.51 -2.22 3.45
N ASP A 23 13.49 -3.02 4.51
CA ASP A 23 14.14 -2.73 5.81
C ASP A 23 13.79 -1.35 6.40
N GLY A 24 12.54 -0.92 6.22
CA GLY A 24 12.05 0.36 6.75
C GLY A 24 12.43 1.60 5.93
N VAL A 25 13.04 1.43 4.75
CA VAL A 25 13.46 2.54 3.88
C VAL A 25 12.93 2.43 2.45
N GLN A 26 12.73 3.57 1.81
CA GLN A 26 12.41 3.67 0.39
C GLN A 26 13.68 3.47 -0.43
N THR A 27 13.68 2.53 -1.37
CA THR A 27 14.86 2.18 -2.19
C THR A 27 14.44 1.92 -3.65
N ALA A 28 15.22 2.42 -4.60
CA ALA A 28 15.00 2.08 -6.01
C ALA A 28 15.20 0.56 -6.24
N ALA A 29 14.68 0.05 -7.36
CA ALA A 29 15.05 -1.28 -7.85
C ALA A 29 16.56 -1.37 -8.06
N ALA A 30 17.16 -2.54 -7.89
CA ALA A 30 18.60 -2.74 -8.03
C ALA A 30 19.12 -2.35 -9.42
N THR A 31 18.28 -2.48 -10.45
CA THR A 31 18.58 -2.10 -11.84
C THR A 31 18.26 -0.63 -12.14
N GLY A 32 17.61 0.08 -11.22
CA GLY A 32 17.01 1.40 -11.46
C GLY A 32 15.77 1.37 -12.37
N ALA A 33 15.30 0.20 -12.78
CA ALA A 33 14.15 0.06 -13.65
C ALA A 33 12.83 0.45 -12.96
N THR A 34 11.88 0.91 -13.75
CA THR A 34 10.56 1.36 -13.31
C THR A 34 9.47 0.89 -14.26
N LEU A 35 8.28 0.62 -13.73
CA LEU A 35 7.06 0.29 -14.47
C LEU A 35 6.06 1.43 -14.37
N SER A 36 5.42 1.77 -15.48
CA SER A 36 4.30 2.70 -15.50
C SER A 36 3.03 2.00 -15.02
N VAL A 37 2.30 2.62 -14.10
CA VAL A 37 0.98 2.15 -13.65
C VAL A 37 -0.09 2.83 -14.47
N ILE A 38 -0.87 2.03 -15.19
CA ILE A 38 -1.85 2.49 -16.18
C ILE A 38 -3.25 2.28 -15.61
N SER A 39 -4.08 3.32 -15.63
CA SER A 39 -5.45 3.18 -15.17
C SER A 39 -6.30 2.44 -16.20
N PRO A 40 -7.08 1.42 -15.80
CA PRO A 40 -8.02 0.76 -16.70
C PRO A 40 -9.23 1.63 -17.06
N ILE A 41 -9.43 2.77 -16.38
CA ILE A 41 -10.58 3.66 -16.59
C ILE A 41 -10.47 4.39 -17.92
N ASP A 42 -9.27 4.88 -18.27
CA ASP A 42 -9.02 5.72 -19.44
C ASP A 42 -7.75 5.32 -20.22
N GLY A 43 -7.04 4.28 -19.77
CA GLY A 43 -5.80 3.80 -20.38
C GLY A 43 -4.59 4.71 -20.17
N ARG A 44 -4.67 5.70 -19.26
CA ARG A 44 -3.59 6.66 -19.05
C ARG A 44 -2.71 6.29 -17.87
N PRO A 45 -1.39 6.55 -17.94
CA PRO A 45 -0.51 6.39 -16.80
C PRO A 45 -0.84 7.41 -15.71
N PHE A 46 -0.80 6.99 -14.46
CA PHE A 46 -1.04 7.88 -13.31
C PHE A 46 0.03 7.80 -12.20
N ALA A 47 0.90 6.79 -12.26
CA ALA A 47 2.04 6.62 -11.37
C ALA A 47 3.15 5.83 -12.06
N SER A 48 4.32 5.76 -11.41
CA SER A 48 5.39 4.83 -11.78
C SER A 48 5.86 4.12 -10.52
N ILE A 49 6.13 2.82 -10.60
CA ILE A 49 6.65 2.01 -9.49
C ILE A 49 8.03 1.46 -9.84
N ALA A 50 8.86 1.15 -8.85
CA ALA A 50 10.11 0.44 -9.05
C ALA A 50 9.85 -0.99 -9.59
N ASP A 51 10.61 -1.39 -10.62
CA ASP A 51 10.54 -2.72 -11.23
C ASP A 51 11.54 -3.67 -10.55
N GLY A 52 11.11 -4.26 -9.44
CA GLY A 52 11.97 -5.10 -8.61
C GLY A 52 12.37 -6.41 -9.30
N ASN A 53 13.63 -6.82 -9.12
CA ASN A 53 14.15 -8.08 -9.66
C ASN A 53 14.54 -9.09 -8.55
N ALA A 54 15.20 -10.20 -8.93
CA ALA A 54 15.64 -11.22 -7.99
C ALA A 54 16.55 -10.68 -6.87
N ALA A 55 17.45 -9.73 -7.17
CA ALA A 55 18.32 -9.13 -6.16
C ALA A 55 17.52 -8.29 -5.14
N ASP A 56 16.45 -7.61 -5.59
CA ASP A 56 15.55 -6.87 -4.70
C ASP A 56 14.76 -7.80 -3.77
N VAL A 57 14.31 -8.92 -4.31
CA VAL A 57 13.67 -10.00 -3.54
C VAL A 57 14.64 -10.54 -2.48
N ASP A 58 15.89 -10.83 -2.85
CA ASP A 58 16.90 -11.31 -1.91
C ASP A 58 17.16 -10.30 -0.77
N ARG A 59 17.27 -9.00 -1.10
CA ARG A 59 17.39 -7.93 -0.09
C ARG A 59 16.20 -7.92 0.86
N ALA A 60 14.98 -8.02 0.34
CA ALA A 60 13.76 -8.02 1.15
C ALA A 60 13.67 -9.25 2.06
N VAL A 61 13.99 -10.43 1.54
CA VAL A 61 13.96 -11.69 2.30
C VAL A 61 15.01 -11.69 3.41
N LEU A 62 16.23 -11.22 3.13
CA LEU A 62 17.28 -11.11 4.14
C LEU A 62 16.87 -10.14 5.27
N ALA A 63 16.29 -8.98 4.93
CA ALA A 63 15.79 -8.03 5.92
C ALA A 63 14.66 -8.64 6.77
N ALA A 64 13.71 -9.33 6.14
CA ALA A 64 12.61 -10.02 6.84
C ALA A 64 13.14 -11.11 7.79
N ARG A 65 14.10 -11.93 7.34
CA ARG A 65 14.75 -12.98 8.15
C ARG A 65 15.45 -12.38 9.37
N LYS A 66 16.23 -11.32 9.16
CA LYS A 66 16.93 -10.60 10.25
C LYS A 66 15.95 -10.03 11.26
N ALA A 67 14.85 -9.41 10.82
CA ALA A 67 13.81 -8.89 11.72
C ALA A 67 13.12 -10.00 12.52
N PHE A 68 12.84 -11.13 11.88
CA PHE A 68 12.26 -12.31 12.54
C PHE A 68 13.21 -12.89 13.61
N GLU A 69 14.49 -13.07 13.29
CA GLU A 69 15.49 -13.63 14.20
C GLU A 69 15.84 -12.68 15.35
N LYS A 70 15.87 -11.36 15.09
CA LYS A 70 16.04 -10.32 16.11
C LYS A 70 14.92 -10.36 17.16
N GLY A 71 13.73 -10.82 16.78
CA GLY A 71 12.63 -11.04 17.72
C GLY A 71 11.85 -9.80 18.11
N SER A 72 12.20 -8.62 17.59
CA SER A 72 11.51 -7.37 17.90
C SER A 72 10.04 -7.37 17.50
N TRP A 73 9.64 -8.24 16.55
CA TRP A 73 8.25 -8.52 16.23
C TRP A 73 7.82 -9.95 16.59
N SER A 74 8.57 -10.96 16.14
CA SER A 74 8.20 -12.37 16.28
C SER A 74 8.12 -12.84 17.74
N ARG A 75 8.97 -12.30 18.63
CA ARG A 75 8.99 -12.59 20.07
C ARG A 75 8.37 -11.48 20.92
N ALA A 76 7.82 -10.44 20.29
CA ALA A 76 7.15 -9.37 21.02
C ALA A 76 5.92 -9.93 21.75
N VAL A 77 5.60 -9.37 22.93
CA VAL A 77 4.42 -9.80 23.69
C VAL A 77 3.14 -9.59 22.89
N PRO A 78 2.11 -10.47 23.03
CA PRO A 78 0.88 -10.36 22.24
C PRO A 78 0.22 -8.98 22.31
N ALA A 79 0.21 -8.34 23.49
CA ALA A 79 -0.35 -7.01 23.70
C ALA A 79 0.33 -5.92 22.84
N PHE A 80 1.65 -6.02 22.64
CA PHE A 80 2.38 -5.08 21.79
C PHE A 80 1.98 -5.25 20.33
N ARG A 81 1.94 -6.48 19.82
CA ARG A 81 1.52 -6.75 18.43
C ARG A 81 0.09 -6.30 18.18
N LYS A 82 -0.83 -6.58 19.11
CA LYS A 82 -2.21 -6.09 19.08
C LYS A 82 -2.23 -4.56 18.95
N LYS A 83 -1.52 -3.83 19.82
CA LYS A 83 -1.47 -2.36 19.77
C LYS A 83 -1.02 -1.84 18.40
N VAL A 84 0.02 -2.44 17.81
CA VAL A 84 0.54 -2.04 16.49
C VAL A 84 -0.46 -2.34 15.38
N LEU A 85 -1.04 -3.53 15.33
CA LEU A 85 -2.02 -3.92 14.31
C LEU A 85 -3.31 -3.10 14.41
N THR A 86 -3.82 -2.86 15.62
CA THR A 86 -4.97 -1.96 15.82
C THR A 86 -4.65 -0.55 15.31
N LYS A 87 -3.43 -0.05 15.56
CA LYS A 87 -3.02 1.25 15.02
C LYS A 87 -2.97 1.27 13.49
N LEU A 88 -2.51 0.19 12.87
CA LEU A 88 -2.53 0.05 11.41
C LEU A 88 -3.97 0.10 10.88
N ALA A 89 -4.91 -0.63 11.49
CA ALA A 89 -6.32 -0.63 11.10
C ALA A 89 -6.94 0.79 11.21
N GLU A 90 -6.68 1.50 12.32
CA GLU A 90 -7.12 2.89 12.50
C GLU A 90 -6.58 3.83 11.41
N LEU A 91 -5.34 3.62 10.97
CA LEU A 91 -4.75 4.42 9.89
C LEU A 91 -5.38 4.09 8.54
N VAL A 92 -5.64 2.81 8.25
CA VAL A 92 -6.37 2.42 7.03
C VAL A 92 -7.77 3.03 7.01
N GLU A 93 -8.52 2.98 8.12
CA GLU A 93 -9.85 3.61 8.23
C GLU A 93 -9.79 5.13 8.04
N ARG A 94 -8.79 5.79 8.66
CA ARG A 94 -8.58 7.23 8.51
C ARG A 94 -8.32 7.64 7.06
N HIS A 95 -7.65 6.80 6.29
CA HIS A 95 -7.28 7.03 4.90
C HIS A 95 -8.18 6.27 3.91
N ALA A 96 -9.36 5.80 4.35
CA ALA A 96 -10.20 4.91 3.53
C ALA A 96 -10.63 5.55 2.20
N ASP A 97 -10.98 6.84 2.19
CA ASP A 97 -11.37 7.55 0.97
C ASP A 97 -10.22 7.60 -0.05
N GLU A 98 -9.01 7.91 0.42
CA GLU A 98 -7.80 7.97 -0.39
C GLU A 98 -7.45 6.60 -0.95
N LEU A 99 -7.46 5.56 -0.11
CA LEU A 99 -7.16 4.19 -0.50
C LEU A 99 -8.17 3.65 -1.51
N ALA A 100 -9.47 3.91 -1.31
CA ALA A 100 -10.50 3.48 -2.24
C ALA A 100 -10.35 4.17 -3.60
N VAL A 101 -10.18 5.50 -3.64
CA VAL A 101 -10.01 6.21 -4.92
C VAL A 101 -8.73 5.79 -5.64
N LEU A 102 -7.63 5.55 -4.91
CA LEU A 102 -6.40 5.04 -5.47
C LEU A 102 -6.58 3.62 -6.04
N GLY A 103 -7.23 2.73 -5.30
CA GLY A 103 -7.53 1.37 -5.74
C GLY A 103 -8.39 1.34 -7.00
N VAL A 104 -9.44 2.16 -7.07
CA VAL A 104 -10.25 2.32 -8.29
C VAL A 104 -9.43 2.80 -9.48
N ARG A 105 -8.50 3.75 -9.29
CA ARG A 105 -7.60 4.19 -10.37
C ARG A 105 -6.69 3.08 -10.86
N ASP A 106 -6.31 2.15 -10.00
CA ASP A 106 -5.39 1.04 -10.31
C ASP A 106 -6.09 -0.17 -10.92
N ASN A 107 -7.25 -0.56 -10.37
CA ASN A 107 -7.92 -1.82 -10.71
C ASN A 107 -9.30 -1.67 -11.37
N GLY A 108 -9.89 -0.47 -11.36
CA GLY A 108 -11.17 -0.18 -12.02
C GLY A 108 -12.43 -0.64 -11.29
N THR A 109 -12.33 -1.10 -10.03
CA THR A 109 -13.48 -1.50 -9.21
C THR A 109 -14.45 -0.33 -9.03
N GLU A 110 -15.77 -0.59 -9.00
CA GLU A 110 -16.77 0.44 -8.72
C GLU A 110 -16.52 1.06 -7.32
N ILE A 111 -16.63 2.39 -7.19
CA ILE A 111 -16.16 3.11 -5.98
C ILE A 111 -16.88 2.71 -4.69
N GLY A 112 -18.18 2.41 -4.73
CA GLY A 112 -18.93 1.92 -3.59
C GLY A 112 -18.49 0.52 -3.15
N MET A 113 -18.17 -0.36 -4.11
CA MET A 113 -17.62 -1.68 -3.87
C MET A 113 -16.18 -1.59 -3.35
N ALA A 114 -15.32 -0.81 -4.01
CA ALA A 114 -13.92 -0.60 -3.62
C ALA A 114 -13.84 -0.10 -2.17
N TYR A 115 -14.59 0.94 -1.80
CA TYR A 115 -14.59 1.45 -0.44
C TYR A 115 -14.89 0.38 0.63
N LYS A 116 -15.84 -0.52 0.34
CA LYS A 116 -16.24 -1.58 1.29
C LYS A 116 -15.26 -2.75 1.29
N ALA A 117 -14.85 -3.24 0.12
CA ALA A 117 -14.04 -4.44 0.00
C ALA A 117 -12.53 -4.21 0.12
N GLU A 118 -12.05 -2.99 -0.09
CA GLU A 118 -10.62 -2.68 0.00
C GLU A 118 -10.30 -2.11 1.39
N PRO A 119 -10.36 -0.79 1.67
CA PRO A 119 -9.87 -0.27 2.94
C PRO A 119 -10.70 -0.72 4.15
N VAL A 120 -12.03 -0.77 4.05
CA VAL A 120 -12.89 -1.15 5.18
C VAL A 120 -12.73 -2.63 5.53
N SER A 121 -12.77 -3.51 4.53
CA SER A 121 -12.53 -4.94 4.74
C SER A 121 -11.11 -5.22 5.25
N ALA A 122 -10.10 -4.51 4.72
CA ALA A 122 -8.72 -4.66 5.18
C ALA A 122 -8.58 -4.26 6.65
N ALA A 123 -9.10 -3.09 7.04
CA ALA A 123 -9.06 -2.65 8.44
C ALA A 123 -9.83 -3.60 9.37
N GLY A 124 -10.99 -4.11 8.93
CA GLY A 124 -11.77 -5.10 9.67
C GLY A 124 -11.05 -6.43 9.87
N THR A 125 -10.24 -6.86 8.90
CA THR A 125 -9.45 -8.10 8.95
C THR A 125 -8.21 -7.98 9.83
N ILE A 126 -7.57 -6.80 9.86
CA ILE A 126 -6.37 -6.54 10.66
C ILE A 126 -6.69 -6.51 12.17
N ARG A 127 -7.92 -6.14 12.52
CA ARG A 127 -8.42 -5.97 13.90
C ARG A 127 -8.79 -7.29 14.55
#